data_AF-A0A7C5NS32-F1
#
_entry.id   AF-A0A7C5NS32-F1
#
_cell.length_a   1.000
_cell.length_b   1.000
_cell.length_c   1.000
_cell.angle_alpha   90.00
_cell.angle_beta   90.00
_cell.angle_gamma   90.00
#
_symmetry.space_group_name_H-M   'P 1'
#
loop_
_entity.id
_entity.type
_entity.pdbx_description
1 polymer ?
#
loop_
_entity_poly.entity_id
_entity_poly.type
_entity_poly.pdbx_seq_one_letter_code
_entity_poly.pdbx_strand_id
1 'polypeptide(L)'
;LFAPCPTGWRSPTDKTIELARLAVQTAYFPLFEYENGKYKINMPSPNKEPKPLEEYLKLQGRFKYMTKEDMEILQEWVLREWEELKKKAKLFG
;
A
#
# COMPACT_ATOMS: atom_id res chain seq x y z
N LEU A 1 -12.47 0.72 1.69
CA LEU A 1 -12.52 0.19 0.31
C LEU A 1 -11.50 0.93 -0.53
N PHE A 2 -10.59 0.23 -1.20
CA PHE A 2 -9.65 0.83 -2.15
C PHE A 2 -10.16 0.60 -3.57
N ALA A 3 -10.45 1.69 -4.28
CA ALA A 3 -11.01 1.65 -5.62
C ALA A 3 -10.13 2.48 -6.56
N PRO A 4 -9.29 1.85 -7.39
CA PRO A 4 -8.52 2.57 -8.38
C PRO A 4 -9.42 3.34 -9.34
N CYS A 5 -9.07 4.60 -9.58
CA CYS A 5 -9.81 5.50 -10.47
C CYS A 5 -8.92 5.91 -11.64
N PRO A 6 -8.98 5.21 -12.79
CA PRO A 6 -8.09 5.47 -13.92
C PRO A 6 -8.10 6.93 -14.37
N THR A 7 -9.28 7.55 -14.44
CA THR A 7 -9.44 8.96 -14.83
C THR A 7 -8.75 9.91 -13.84
N GLY A 8 -9.01 9.76 -12.54
CA GLY A 8 -8.46 10.63 -11.51
C GLY A 8 -6.97 10.41 -11.28
N TRP A 9 -6.50 9.17 -11.43
CA TRP A 9 -5.11 8.80 -11.16
C TRP A 9 -4.24 8.86 -12.41
N ARG A 10 -4.85 9.10 -13.57
CA ARG A 10 -4.22 9.09 -14.89
C ARG A 10 -3.43 7.80 -15.08
N SER A 11 -4.08 6.68 -14.84
CA SER A 11 -3.50 5.34 -15.00
C SER A 11 -4.18 4.58 -16.14
N PRO A 12 -3.51 3.58 -16.75
CA PRO A 12 -4.13 2.74 -17.78
C PRO A 12 -5.36 2.01 -17.25
N THR A 13 -6.43 1.96 -18.04
CA THR A 13 -7.72 1.36 -17.64
C THR A 13 -7.63 -0.16 -17.48
N ASP A 14 -6.82 -0.82 -18.30
CA ASP A 14 -6.50 -2.25 -18.27
C ASP A 14 -5.64 -2.66 -17.06
N LYS A 15 -5.02 -1.69 -16.37
CA LYS A 15 -4.14 -1.90 -15.21
C LYS A 15 -4.82 -1.75 -13.85
N THR A 16 -6.14 -1.54 -13.82
CA THR A 16 -6.92 -1.34 -12.58
C THR A 16 -6.69 -2.45 -11.54
N ILE A 17 -6.75 -3.72 -11.95
CA ILE A 17 -6.54 -4.87 -11.04
C ILE A 17 -5.09 -4.94 -10.57
N GLU A 18 -4.14 -4.67 -11.46
CA GLU A 18 -2.71 -4.65 -11.14
C GLU A 18 -2.39 -3.56 -10.11
N LEU A 19 -2.96 -2.36 -10.26
CA LEU A 19 -2.84 -1.26 -9.30
C LEU A 19 -3.39 -1.62 -7.92
N ALA A 20 -4.57 -2.24 -7.87
CA ALA A 20 -5.16 -2.69 -6.60
C ALA A 20 -4.26 -3.71 -5.89
N ARG A 21 -3.68 -4.66 -6.65
CA ARG A 21 -2.74 -5.65 -6.10
C ARG A 21 -1.44 -4.99 -5.64
N LEU A 22 -0.89 -4.08 -6.42
CA LEU A 22 0.34 -3.36 -6.08
C LEU A 22 0.16 -2.52 -4.82
N ALA A 23 -0.98 -1.84 -4.65
CA ALA A 23 -1.25 -1.07 -3.43
C ALA A 23 -1.17 -1.94 -2.15
N VAL A 24 -1.63 -3.20 -2.22
CA VAL A 24 -1.50 -4.16 -1.11
C VAL A 24 -0.06 -4.67 -0.99
N GLN A 25 0.58 -5.02 -2.11
CA GLN A 25 1.93 -5.59 -2.12
C GLN A 25 3.02 -4.60 -1.67
N THR A 26 2.83 -3.31 -1.88
CA THR A 26 3.72 -2.25 -1.39
C THR A 26 3.36 -1.76 0.01
N ALA A 27 2.37 -2.39 0.66
CA ALA A 27 1.80 -1.97 1.94
C ALA A 27 1.24 -0.54 1.97
N TYR A 28 1.08 0.12 0.81
CA TYR A 28 0.43 1.43 0.71
C TYR A 28 -1.04 1.38 1.15
N PHE A 29 -1.70 0.26 0.89
CA PHE A 29 -3.05 -0.03 1.36
C PHE A 29 -3.11 -1.46 1.94
N PRO A 30 -2.70 -1.65 3.20
CA PRO A 30 -2.67 -2.97 3.82
C PRO A 30 -4.08 -3.49 4.08
N LEU A 31 -4.27 -4.80 3.89
CA LEU A 31 -5.53 -5.48 4.20
C LEU A 31 -5.48 -6.03 5.62
N PHE A 32 -6.36 -5.57 6.48
CA PHE A 32 -6.52 -6.07 7.85
C PHE A 32 -7.98 -5.97 8.30
N GLU A 33 -8.33 -6.78 9.28
CA GLU A 33 -9.58 -6.76 10.03
C GLU A 33 -9.31 -6.24 11.44
N TYR A 34 -10.27 -5.50 11.99
CA TYR A 34 -10.29 -5.13 13.39
C TYR A 34 -11.60 -5.56 14.01
N GLU A 35 -11.55 -6.53 14.93
CA GLU A 35 -12.73 -7.14 15.54
C GLU A 35 -12.50 -7.31 17.04
N ASN A 36 -13.40 -6.77 17.87
CA ASN A 36 -13.38 -6.91 19.34
C ASN A 36 -12.02 -6.57 19.98
N GLY A 37 -11.38 -5.49 19.53
CA GLY A 37 -10.06 -5.11 20.06
C GLY A 37 -8.89 -5.75 19.35
N LYS A 38 -9.12 -6.75 18.48
CA LYS A 38 -8.07 -7.54 17.84
C LYS A 38 -7.79 -7.13 16.42
N TYR A 39 -6.50 -7.12 16.05
CA TYR A 39 -6.04 -6.82 14.71
C TYR A 39 -5.61 -8.11 14.00
N LYS A 40 -6.17 -8.38 12.83
CA LYS A 40 -5.80 -9.53 11.99
C LYS A 40 -5.41 -9.05 10.60
N ILE A 41 -4.16 -9.28 10.22
CA ILE A 41 -3.64 -8.91 8.90
C ILE A 41 -4.05 -9.99 7.88
N ASN A 42 -4.73 -9.59 6.80
CA ASN A 42 -5.25 -10.47 5.74
C ASN A 42 -4.55 -10.27 4.40
N MET A 43 -3.25 -9.98 4.42
CA MET A 43 -2.47 -9.95 3.21
C MET A 43 -2.10 -11.38 2.77
N PRO A 44 -1.96 -11.65 1.46
CA PRO A 44 -1.49 -12.97 0.99
C PRO A 44 -0.08 -13.33 1.45
N SER A 45 0.73 -12.36 1.88
CA SER A 45 2.10 -12.58 2.35
C SER A 45 2.48 -11.54 3.42
N PRO A 46 1.91 -11.63 4.63
CA PRO A 46 2.07 -10.62 5.67
C PRO A 46 3.47 -10.61 6.31
N ASN A 47 4.22 -11.71 6.17
CA ASN A 47 5.58 -11.85 6.68
C ASN A 47 6.67 -11.53 5.64
N LYS A 48 6.29 -11.21 4.40
CA LYS A 48 7.25 -10.77 3.37
C LYS A 48 7.41 -9.25 3.45
N GLU A 49 8.62 -8.79 3.10
CA GLU A 49 8.84 -7.37 2.92
C GLU A 49 7.94 -6.81 1.81
N PRO A 50 7.36 -5.61 2.00
CA PRO A 50 6.61 -4.95 0.95
C PRO A 50 7.48 -4.73 -0.29
N LYS A 51 6.86 -4.77 -1.46
CA LYS A 51 7.51 -4.35 -2.70
C LYS A 51 7.93 -2.87 -2.63
N PRO A 52 8.94 -2.45 -3.42
CA PRO A 52 9.27 -1.04 -3.58
C PRO A 52 8.03 -0.24 -4.01
N LEU A 53 7.76 0.87 -3.32
CA LEU A 53 6.60 1.72 -3.55
C LEU A 53 6.60 2.31 -4.96
N GLU A 54 7.78 2.52 -5.54
CA GLU A 54 7.96 2.98 -6.92
C GLU A 54 7.21 2.10 -7.95
N GLU A 55 7.12 0.78 -7.73
CA GLU A 55 6.35 -0.12 -8.61
C GLU A 55 4.87 0.28 -8.72
N TYR A 56 4.31 0.80 -7.62
CA TYR A 56 2.93 1.29 -7.56
C TYR A 56 2.83 2.72 -8.10
N LEU A 57 3.74 3.62 -7.73
CA LEU A 57 3.66 5.04 -8.09
C LEU A 57 3.82 5.28 -9.60
N LYS A 58 4.73 4.55 -10.26
CA LYS A 58 5.05 4.74 -11.69
C LYS A 58 3.88 4.53 -12.66
N LEU A 59 2.86 3.78 -12.24
CA LEU A 59 1.67 3.49 -13.05
C LEU A 59 0.61 4.61 -13.00
N GLN A 60 0.83 5.66 -12.21
CA GLN A 60 -0.18 6.68 -11.91
C GLN A 60 0.35 8.08 -12.26
N GLY A 61 -0.23 8.72 -13.28
CA GLY A 61 0.18 10.06 -13.69
C GLY A 61 -0.04 11.16 -12.65
N ARG A 62 -0.82 10.91 -11.59
CA ARG A 62 -0.94 11.84 -10.44
C ARG A 62 0.36 12.05 -9.66
N PHE A 63 1.31 11.12 -9.77
CA PHE A 63 2.62 11.20 -9.11
C PHE A 63 3.74 11.65 -10.04
N LYS A 64 3.40 12.10 -11.26
CA LYS A 64 4.38 12.48 -12.31
C LYS A 64 5.42 13.52 -11.87
N TYR A 65 5.07 14.38 -10.91
CA TYR A 65 5.92 15.49 -10.46
C TYR A 65 6.63 15.22 -9.11
N MET A 66 6.45 14.04 -8.52
CA MET A 66 7.21 13.68 -7.31
C MET A 66 8.70 13.56 -7.64
N THR A 67 9.55 14.14 -6.80
CA THR A 67 10.99 13.93 -6.88
C THR A 67 11.37 12.57 -6.28
N LYS A 68 12.65 12.19 -6.37
CA LYS A 68 13.14 10.97 -5.71
C LYS A 68 13.04 11.10 -4.20
N GLU A 69 13.36 12.26 -3.66
CA GLU A 69 13.26 12.57 -2.24
C GLU A 69 11.80 12.46 -1.74
N ASP A 70 10.82 12.95 -2.50
CA ASP A 70 9.40 12.79 -2.15
C ASP A 70 8.99 11.30 -2.10
N MET A 71 9.51 10.49 -3.04
CA MET A 71 9.24 9.05 -3.10
C MET A 71 9.88 8.31 -1.93
N GLU A 72 11.10 8.69 -1.54
CA GLU A 72 11.80 8.13 -0.37
C GLU A 72 11.06 8.48 0.93
N ILE A 73 10.67 9.73 1.12
CA ILE A 73 9.87 10.16 2.28
C ILE A 73 8.56 9.36 2.38
N LEU A 74 7.88 9.17 1.23
CA LEU A 74 6.63 8.40 1.21
C LEU A 74 6.89 6.90 1.48
N GLN A 75 7.95 6.33 0.94
CA GLN A 75 8.36 4.94 1.20
C GLN A 75 8.64 4.72 2.69
N GLU A 76 9.39 5.60 3.33
CA GLU A 76 9.68 5.53 4.77
C GLU A 76 8.40 5.61 5.60
N TRP A 77 7.50 6.54 5.25
CA TRP A 77 6.22 6.67 5.92
C TRP A 77 5.38 5.39 5.79
N VAL A 78 5.24 4.83 4.58
CA VAL A 78 4.50 3.59 4.34
C VAL A 78 5.07 2.43 5.15
N LEU A 79 6.40 2.27 5.18
CA LEU A 79 7.06 1.21 5.95
C LEU A 79 6.84 1.39 7.45
N ARG A 80 6.91 2.63 7.95
CA ARG A 80 6.65 2.91 9.37
C ARG A 80 5.23 2.53 9.76
N GLU A 81 4.22 2.95 8.99
CA GLU A 81 2.82 2.59 9.27
C GLU A 81 2.59 1.08 9.17
N TRP A 82 3.28 0.41 8.24
CA TRP A 82 3.25 -1.05 8.12
C TRP A 82 3.82 -1.76 9.35
N GLU A 83 4.96 -1.32 9.87
CA GLU A 83 5.54 -1.86 11.10
C GLU A 83 4.62 -1.64 12.31
N GLU A 84 4.01 -0.46 12.43
CA GLU A 84 3.05 -0.18 13.50
C GLU A 84 1.81 -1.09 13.42
N LEU A 85 1.29 -1.34 12.22
CA LEU A 85 0.20 -2.30 12.03
C LEU A 85 0.61 -3.72 12.43
N LYS A 86 1.82 -4.17 12.08
CA LYS A 86 2.35 -5.47 12.52
C LYS A 86 2.50 -5.56 14.03
N LYS A 87 2.97 -4.49 14.68
CA LYS A 87 3.05 -4.43 16.16
C LYS A 87 1.67 -4.54 16.78
N LYS A 88 0.66 -3.82 16.26
CA LYS A 88 -0.73 -3.91 16.74
C LYS A 88 -1.30 -5.32 16.55
N ALA A 89 -1.10 -5.92 15.38
CA ALA A 89 -1.50 -7.30 15.11
C ALA A 89 -0.79 -8.31 16.02
N LYS A 90 0.44 -8.05 16.45
CA LYS A 90 1.16 -8.91 17.40
C LYS A 90 0.71 -8.72 18.85
N LEU A 91 0.39 -7.48 19.25
CA LEU A 91 0.01 -7.14 20.62
C LEU A 91 -1.45 -7.44 20.93
N PHE A 92 -2.32 -7.27 19.93
CA PHE A 92 -3.77 -7.38 20.08
C PHE A 92 -4.37 -8.51 19.22
N GLY A 93 -3.58 -9.22 18.41
CA GLY A 93 -4.05 -10.37 17.62
C GLY A 93 -4.49 -11.56 18.45
#